data_AF-A0A1F7FVX3-F1
#
_entry.id   AF-A0A1F7FVX3-F1
#
_cell.length_a   1.000
_cell.length_b   1.000
_cell.length_c   1.000
_cell.angle_alpha   90.00
_cell.angle_beta   90.00
_cell.angle_gamma   90.00
#
_symmetry.space_group_name_H-M   'P 1'
#
loop_
_entity.id
_entity.type
_entity.pdbx_description
1 polymer ?
#
loop_
_entity_poly.entity_id
_entity_poly.type
_entity_poly.pdbx_seq_one_letter_code
_entity_poly.pdbx_strand_id
1 'polypeptide(L)'
;MMIARKGDGWCVKDADERVLHVAADRSISHLPKFSELESDKYGKAVIVPPPADHGDKIVYPGNALREDGTPMWIAPASSAPREIMSLEYLGYDAAQRDMFMVTTASGELDAETTLYAVQHSQIVASRKIPGSDAEGVMRYCRLSPDGSILLIQADPNGQEGIYLKRLKLESTQPGAG
;
A
#
# COMPACT_ATOMS: atom_id res chain seq x y z
N MET A 1 -4.56 14.40 -4.43
CA MET A 1 -4.20 14.74 -3.04
C MET A 1 -4.70 13.63 -2.15
N MET A 2 -3.79 12.95 -1.46
CA MET A 2 -4.13 11.85 -0.56
C MET A 2 -3.87 12.29 0.89
N ILE A 3 -4.76 11.89 1.81
CA ILE A 3 -4.73 12.32 3.21
C ILE A 3 -4.92 11.12 4.14
N ALA A 4 -4.07 11.04 5.16
CA ALA A 4 -4.18 10.07 6.23
C ALA A 4 -4.18 10.77 7.59
N ARG A 5 -4.79 10.15 8.60
CA ARG A 5 -4.81 10.69 9.95
C ARG A 5 -3.61 10.12 10.71
N LYS A 6 -2.85 10.96 11.41
CA LYS A 6 -1.71 10.55 12.23
C LYS A 6 -1.87 11.10 13.65
N GLY A 7 -2.36 10.27 14.56
CA GLY A 7 -2.70 10.71 15.91
C GLY A 7 -3.78 11.80 15.92
N ASP A 8 -3.43 12.98 16.45
CA ASP A 8 -4.25 14.19 16.45
C ASP A 8 -4.02 15.10 15.21
N GLY A 9 -3.04 14.75 14.36
CA GLY A 9 -2.71 15.44 13.12
C GLY A 9 -3.06 14.68 11.85
N TRP A 10 -2.51 15.16 10.73
CA TRP A 10 -2.75 14.65 9.38
C TRP A 10 -1.46 14.54 8.57
N CYS A 11 -1.35 13.49 7.78
CA CYS A 11 -0.36 13.37 6.71
C CYS A 11 -1.03 13.67 5.36
N VAL A 12 -0.44 14.55 4.57
CA VAL A 12 -0.94 14.96 3.26
C VAL A 12 0.14 14.73 2.21
N LYS A 13 -0.19 14.02 1.13
CA LYS A 13 0.69 13.82 -0.03
C LYS A 13 0.34 14.83 -1.12
N ASP A 14 1.31 15.65 -1.49
CA ASP A 14 1.17 16.63 -2.57
C ASP A 14 1.33 15.98 -3.96
N ALA A 15 1.27 16.80 -5.02
CA ALA A 15 1.39 16.35 -6.39
C ALA A 15 2.83 15.93 -6.79
N ASP A 16 3.83 16.30 -5.99
CA ASP A 16 5.23 15.90 -6.16
C ASP A 16 5.58 14.67 -5.32
N GLU A 17 4.56 13.94 -4.84
CA GLU A 17 4.67 12.77 -3.97
C GLU A 17 5.37 13.04 -2.62
N ARG A 18 5.44 14.30 -2.18
CA ARG A 18 6.01 14.67 -0.87
C ARG A 18 4.94 14.59 0.20
N VAL A 19 5.31 14.05 1.36
CA VAL A 19 4.40 13.94 2.50
C VAL A 19 4.70 15.04 3.53
N LEU A 20 3.67 15.80 3.84
CA LEU A 20 3.63 16.82 4.88
C LEU A 20 2.88 16.26 6.09
N HIS A 21 3.41 16.45 7.29
CA HIS A 21 2.69 16.23 8.54
C HIS A 21 2.22 17.57 9.10
N VAL A 22 0.90 17.68 9.29
CA VAL A 22 0.22 18.82 9.91
C VAL A 22 -0.23 18.39 11.30
N ALA A 23 0.44 18.89 12.33
CA ALA A 23 0.11 18.57 13.72
C ALA A 23 -1.13 19.35 14.22
N ALA A 24 -1.67 18.97 15.38
CA ALA A 24 -2.86 19.60 15.94
C ALA A 24 -2.68 21.09 16.29
N ASP A 25 -1.45 21.50 16.62
CA ASP A 25 -1.06 22.90 16.85
C ASP A 25 -0.86 23.70 15.54
N ARG A 26 -1.13 23.07 14.39
CA ARG A 26 -0.98 23.60 13.03
C ARG A 26 0.46 23.78 12.58
N SER A 27 1.44 23.24 13.32
CA SER A 27 2.80 23.13 12.80
C SER A 27 2.86 22.17 11.61
N ILE A 28 3.70 22.50 10.64
CA ILE A 28 3.88 21.72 9.41
C ILE A 28 5.33 21.26 9.35
N SER A 29 5.53 19.97 9.10
CA SER A 29 6.85 19.36 8.89
C SER A 29 6.84 18.47 7.67
N HIS A 30 7.98 18.38 6.98
CA HIS A 30 8.16 17.41 5.90
C HIS A 30 8.62 16.07 6.46
N LEU A 31 8.01 14.99 6.00
CA LEU A 31 8.57 13.65 6.18
C LEU A 31 9.74 13.42 5.21
N PRO A 32 10.59 12.40 5.46
CA PRO A 32 11.64 12.02 4.52
C PRO A 32 11.12 11.78 3.11
N LYS A 33 11.99 11.95 2.10
CA LYS A 33 11.63 11.74 0.69
C LYS A 33 11.09 10.32 0.47
N PHE A 34 10.04 10.20 -0.34
CA PHE A 34 9.37 8.92 -0.65
C PHE A 34 8.72 8.24 0.56
N SER A 35 8.36 9.01 1.58
CA SER A 35 7.53 8.50 2.68
C SER A 35 6.14 8.13 2.18
N GLU A 36 5.63 7.02 2.69
CA GLU A 36 4.23 6.64 2.62
C GLU A 36 3.39 7.50 3.58
N LEU A 37 2.08 7.54 3.35
CA LEU A 37 1.15 8.31 4.19
C LEU A 37 0.98 7.71 5.59
N GLU A 38 0.95 6.38 5.65
CA GLU A 38 0.77 5.62 6.88
C GLU A 38 2.13 5.41 7.56
N SER A 39 2.15 5.43 8.90
CA SER A 39 3.37 5.17 9.69
C SER A 39 3.43 3.69 10.11
N ASP A 40 4.64 3.22 10.42
CA ASP A 40 4.79 1.89 11.01
C ASP A 40 4.22 1.83 12.44
N LYS A 41 4.19 0.63 13.02
CA LYS A 41 3.74 0.39 14.40
C LYS A 41 4.52 1.12 15.50
N TYR A 42 5.66 1.73 15.16
CA TYR A 42 6.48 2.55 16.05
C TYR A 42 6.29 4.05 15.79
N GLY A 43 5.34 4.43 14.91
CA GLY A 43 5.06 5.82 14.54
C GLY A 43 6.08 6.43 13.57
N LYS A 44 6.97 5.61 13.00
CA LYS A 44 8.03 6.04 12.08
C LYS A 44 7.56 6.02 10.63
N ALA A 45 8.21 6.83 9.79
CA ALA A 45 7.92 6.85 8.37
C ALA A 45 8.35 5.53 7.72
N VAL A 46 7.52 5.04 6.79
CA VAL A 46 7.86 3.94 5.88
C VAL A 46 8.23 4.55 4.54
N ILE A 47 9.35 4.11 3.96
CA ILE A 47 9.86 4.62 2.70
C ILE A 47 9.65 3.57 1.62
N VAL A 48 8.93 3.93 0.55
CA VAL A 48 8.86 3.13 -0.68
C VAL A 48 9.67 3.86 -1.75
N PRO A 49 10.83 3.33 -2.18
CA PRO A 49 11.64 4.02 -3.18
C PRO A 49 10.87 4.21 -4.50
N PRO A 50 11.15 5.27 -5.25
CA PRO A 50 10.47 5.55 -6.51
C PRO A 50 10.80 4.46 -7.54
N PRO A 51 10.00 4.33 -8.59
CA PRO A 51 10.34 3.43 -9.67
C PRO A 51 11.62 3.87 -10.38
N ALA A 52 12.36 2.90 -10.91
CA ALA A 52 13.56 3.11 -11.69
C ALA A 52 13.24 3.00 -13.18
N ASP A 53 13.87 3.88 -13.98
CA ASP A 53 13.83 3.83 -15.44
C ASP A 53 14.92 2.86 -15.93
N HIS A 54 14.50 1.83 -16.66
CA HIS A 54 15.37 0.82 -17.28
C HIS A 54 15.45 0.98 -18.82
N GLY A 55 14.93 2.08 -19.37
CA GLY A 55 14.94 2.43 -20.78
C GLY A 55 13.69 1.98 -21.53
N ASP A 56 13.39 0.68 -21.51
CA ASP A 56 12.19 0.11 -22.14
C ASP A 56 10.98 0.07 -21.20
N LYS A 57 11.20 0.23 -19.89
CA LYS A 57 10.17 0.16 -18.84
C LYS A 57 10.55 0.95 -17.59
N ILE A 58 9.53 1.35 -16.85
CA ILE A 58 9.63 1.95 -15.52
C ILE A 58 9.12 0.92 -14.51
N VAL A 59 9.95 0.50 -13.55
CA VAL A 59 9.64 -0.61 -12.63
C VAL A 59 9.89 -0.19 -11.19
N TYR A 60 9.00 -0.59 -10.28
CA TYR A 60 9.23 -0.39 -8.85
C TYR A 60 10.22 -1.43 -8.31
N PRO A 61 11.15 -1.03 -7.43
CA PRO A 61 12.12 -1.95 -6.85
C PRO A 61 11.50 -2.97 -5.89
N GLY A 62 10.22 -2.79 -5.52
CA GLY A 62 9.46 -3.77 -4.74
C GLY A 62 9.90 -3.90 -3.28
N ASN A 63 10.64 -2.94 -2.74
CA ASN A 63 11.08 -2.94 -1.35
C ASN A 63 10.47 -1.77 -0.55
N ALA A 64 10.17 -2.04 0.71
CA ALA A 64 9.84 -1.02 1.70
C ALA A 64 10.98 -0.93 2.72
N LEU A 65 11.34 0.29 3.09
CA LEU A 65 12.43 0.58 4.02
C LEU A 65 11.89 1.34 5.23
N ARG A 66 12.61 1.22 6.35
CA ARG A 66 12.46 2.14 7.48
C ARG A 66 13.12 3.48 7.15
N GLU A 67 12.79 4.50 7.93
CA GLU A 67 13.40 5.84 7.89
C GLU A 67 14.93 5.83 7.87
N ASP A 68 15.56 4.89 8.59
CA ASP A 68 17.01 4.74 8.67
C ASP A 68 17.64 3.96 7.49
N GLY A 69 16.82 3.56 6.51
CA GLY A 69 17.22 2.77 5.35
C GLY A 69 17.22 1.26 5.57
N THR A 70 16.94 0.77 6.77
CA THR A 70 16.88 -0.67 7.06
C THR A 70 15.73 -1.32 6.27
N PRO A 71 15.95 -2.47 5.61
CA PRO A 71 14.87 -3.19 4.92
C PRO A 71 13.74 -3.56 5.89
N MET A 72 12.52 -3.15 5.56
CA MET A 72 11.30 -3.55 6.26
C MET A 72 10.74 -4.82 5.63
N TRP A 73 10.58 -4.81 4.30
CA TRP A 73 10.08 -5.95 3.53
C TRP A 73 10.46 -5.82 2.06
N ILE A 74 10.51 -6.97 1.37
CA ILE A 74 10.71 -7.07 -0.07
C ILE A 74 9.55 -7.89 -0.62
N ALA A 75 8.80 -7.34 -1.56
CA ALA A 75 7.71 -8.01 -2.25
C ALA A 75 8.22 -9.24 -3.01
N PRO A 76 7.43 -10.32 -3.11
CA PRO A 76 7.81 -11.49 -3.91
C PRO A 76 8.12 -11.09 -5.35
N ALA A 77 9.18 -11.69 -5.90
CA ALA A 77 9.47 -11.56 -7.32
C ALA A 77 8.28 -12.10 -8.13
N SER A 78 7.87 -11.31 -9.13
CA SER A 78 6.86 -11.73 -10.09
C SER A 78 7.47 -12.70 -11.11
N SER A 79 6.69 -13.69 -11.54
CA SER A 79 7.12 -14.55 -12.64
C SER A 79 7.14 -13.75 -13.94
N ALA A 80 8.28 -13.75 -14.64
CA ALA A 80 8.37 -13.16 -15.98
C ALA A 80 7.23 -13.68 -16.87
N PRO A 81 6.58 -12.82 -17.66
CA PRO A 81 6.97 -11.44 -18.01
C PRO A 81 6.43 -10.35 -17.05
N ARG A 82 5.84 -10.71 -15.90
CA ARG A 82 5.26 -9.73 -14.99
C ARG A 82 6.34 -9.00 -14.20
N GLU A 83 6.13 -7.72 -13.97
CA GLU A 83 6.98 -6.82 -13.18
C GLU A 83 6.17 -6.14 -12.08
N ILE A 84 6.85 -5.62 -11.04
CA ILE A 84 6.20 -4.84 -9.98
C ILE A 84 5.96 -3.41 -10.48
N MET A 85 4.69 -3.05 -10.61
CA MET A 85 4.24 -1.74 -11.11
C MET A 85 3.90 -0.76 -9.99
N SER A 86 3.59 -1.26 -8.80
CA SER A 86 3.47 -0.43 -7.59
C SER A 86 3.64 -1.26 -6.32
N LEU A 87 4.12 -0.60 -5.26
CA LEU A 87 4.13 -1.09 -3.89
C LEU A 87 3.58 0.05 -3.01
N GLU A 88 2.60 -0.25 -2.18
CA GLU A 88 2.00 0.72 -1.25
C GLU A 88 1.95 0.13 0.16
N TYR A 89 2.27 0.95 1.17
CA TYR A 89 2.15 0.57 2.57
C TYR A 89 0.83 1.09 3.15
N LEU A 90 -0.02 0.17 3.62
CA LEU A 90 -1.38 0.48 4.06
C LEU A 90 -1.49 0.71 5.58
N GLY A 91 -0.40 0.55 6.33
CA GLY A 91 -0.39 0.56 7.79
C GLY A 91 -0.22 -0.83 8.39
N TYR A 92 -0.56 -0.97 9.67
CA TYR A 92 -0.46 -2.24 10.41
C TYR A 92 -1.79 -2.55 11.12
N ASP A 93 -2.11 -3.84 11.23
CA ASP A 93 -3.36 -4.27 11.86
C ASP A 93 -3.25 -4.48 13.38
N ALA A 94 -4.35 -4.86 14.02
CA ALA A 94 -4.39 -5.14 15.45
C ALA A 94 -3.43 -6.27 15.89
N ALA A 95 -3.09 -7.19 14.97
CA ALA A 95 -2.12 -8.26 15.19
C ALA A 95 -0.66 -7.80 14.92
N GLN A 96 -0.43 -6.50 14.72
CA GLN A 96 0.88 -5.90 14.46
C GLN A 96 1.55 -6.43 13.18
N ARG A 97 0.73 -6.85 12.21
CA ARG A 97 1.16 -7.26 10.87
C ARG A 97 1.16 -6.03 9.97
N ASP A 98 2.27 -5.83 9.26
CA ASP A 98 2.45 -4.77 8.29
C ASP A 98 1.68 -5.13 7.01
N MET A 99 0.87 -4.21 6.50
CA MET A 99 -0.05 -4.43 5.41
C MET A 99 0.46 -3.75 4.15
N PHE A 100 0.67 -4.52 3.08
CA PHE A 100 1.16 -4.03 1.80
C PHE A 100 0.18 -4.34 0.68
N MET A 101 0.11 -3.44 -0.29
CA MET A 101 -0.53 -3.69 -1.58
C MET A 101 0.54 -3.68 -2.67
N VAL A 102 0.57 -4.73 -3.48
CA VAL A 102 1.49 -4.84 -4.61
C VAL A 102 0.68 -5.00 -5.88
N THR A 103 0.97 -4.18 -6.88
CA THR A 103 0.45 -4.36 -8.23
C THR A 103 1.55 -4.89 -9.13
N THR A 104 1.29 -5.99 -9.82
CA THR A 104 2.19 -6.51 -10.87
C THR A 104 1.49 -6.47 -12.21
N ALA A 105 2.23 -6.30 -13.31
CA ALA A 105 1.66 -6.37 -14.65
C ALA A 105 2.67 -6.90 -15.68
N SER A 106 2.15 -7.50 -16.76
CA SER A 106 2.95 -7.84 -17.96
C SER A 106 2.76 -6.84 -19.11
N GLY A 107 1.84 -5.88 -18.94
CA GLY A 107 1.47 -4.81 -19.87
C GLY A 107 0.34 -3.97 -19.28
N GLU A 108 -0.11 -2.92 -19.97
CA GLU A 108 -1.05 -1.92 -19.42
C GLU A 108 -2.40 -2.50 -18.95
N LEU A 109 -2.88 -3.57 -19.61
CA LEU A 109 -4.21 -4.14 -19.39
C LEU A 109 -4.22 -5.40 -18.51
N ASP A 110 -3.05 -5.90 -18.09
CA ASP A 110 -2.92 -7.14 -17.31
C ASP A 110 -2.35 -6.83 -15.92
N ALA A 111 -2.99 -5.92 -15.19
CA ALA A 111 -2.60 -5.57 -13.82
C ALA A 111 -3.29 -6.51 -12.81
N GLU A 112 -2.48 -7.16 -11.96
CA GLU A 112 -2.95 -7.95 -10.81
C GLU A 112 -2.51 -7.28 -9.52
N THR A 113 -3.46 -7.07 -8.62
CA THR A 113 -3.20 -6.52 -7.29
C THR A 113 -3.27 -7.62 -6.23
N THR A 114 -2.27 -7.70 -5.37
CA THR A 114 -2.23 -8.61 -4.23
C THR A 114 -2.01 -7.85 -2.93
N LEU A 115 -2.82 -8.16 -1.92
CA LEU A 115 -2.63 -7.69 -0.56
C LEU A 115 -1.79 -8.69 0.21
N TYR A 116 -0.84 -8.20 0.99
CA TYR A 116 0.03 -8.99 1.85
C TYR A 116 -0.07 -8.50 3.29
N ALA A 117 -0.17 -9.44 4.23
CA ALA A 117 0.12 -9.20 5.64
C ALA A 117 1.50 -9.79 5.94
N VAL A 118 2.37 -8.97 6.51
CA VAL A 118 3.77 -9.29 6.75
C VAL A 118 4.09 -9.18 8.23
N GLN A 119 4.80 -10.17 8.76
CA GLN A 119 5.28 -10.16 10.14
C GLN A 119 6.73 -10.66 10.17
N HIS A 120 7.62 -9.91 10.81
CA HIS A 120 9.07 -10.22 10.83
C HIS A 120 9.63 -10.43 9.41
N SER A 121 9.23 -9.58 8.47
CA SER A 121 9.59 -9.64 7.05
C SER A 121 9.14 -10.91 6.31
N GLN A 122 8.28 -11.74 6.92
CA GLN A 122 7.68 -12.93 6.32
C GLN A 122 6.21 -12.69 5.97
N ILE A 123 5.74 -13.24 4.86
CA ILE A 123 4.33 -13.19 4.46
C ILE A 123 3.56 -14.19 5.32
N VAL A 124 2.60 -13.70 6.10
CA VAL A 124 1.75 -14.52 6.98
C VAL A 124 0.30 -14.66 6.47
N ALA A 125 -0.10 -13.78 5.54
CA ALA A 125 -1.33 -13.92 4.76
C ALA A 125 -1.18 -13.16 3.44
N SER A 126 -1.89 -13.62 2.41
CA SER A 126 -1.98 -12.89 1.14
C SER A 126 -3.33 -13.11 0.48
N ARG A 127 -3.81 -12.13 -0.27
CA ARG A 127 -5.05 -12.23 -1.02
C ARG A 127 -4.94 -11.47 -2.33
N LYS A 128 -5.14 -12.17 -3.45
CA LYS A 128 -5.34 -11.52 -4.74
C LYS A 128 -6.66 -10.75 -4.73
N ILE A 129 -6.61 -9.50 -5.15
CA ILE A 129 -7.81 -8.71 -5.45
C ILE A 129 -8.15 -8.98 -6.92
N PRO A 130 -9.35 -9.50 -7.23
CA PRO A 130 -9.78 -9.66 -8.61
C PRO A 130 -9.68 -8.33 -9.37
N GLY A 131 -9.26 -8.40 -10.63
CA GLY A 131 -9.32 -7.27 -11.54
C GLY A 131 -10.73 -6.67 -11.59
N SER A 132 -10.81 -5.39 -11.91
CA SER A 132 -12.08 -4.73 -12.22
C SER A 132 -11.99 -4.34 -13.69
N ASP A 133 -12.98 -4.76 -14.47
CA ASP A 133 -13.12 -4.43 -15.89
C ASP A 133 -13.61 -2.98 -16.08
N ALA A 134 -13.88 -2.25 -14.99
CA ALA A 134 -14.32 -0.88 -15.04
C ALA A 134 -13.15 0.05 -15.38
N GLU A 135 -13.21 0.62 -16.58
CA GLU A 135 -12.28 1.65 -17.03
C GLU A 135 -12.32 2.89 -16.12
N GLY A 136 -11.15 3.45 -15.83
CA GLY A 136 -11.03 4.84 -15.33
C GLY A 136 -11.09 5.07 -13.81
N VAL A 137 -11.24 4.05 -12.97
CA VAL A 137 -11.23 4.25 -11.49
C VAL A 137 -9.92 3.78 -10.87
N MET A 138 -9.18 4.71 -10.26
CA MET A 138 -8.05 4.41 -9.37
C MET A 138 -8.53 3.55 -8.20
N ARG A 139 -7.91 2.37 -8.04
CA ARG A 139 -8.16 1.50 -6.88
C ARG A 139 -7.63 2.19 -5.64
N TYR A 140 -8.52 2.50 -4.70
CA TYR A 140 -8.10 2.99 -3.40
C TYR A 140 -8.27 1.89 -2.36
N CYS A 141 -7.16 1.51 -1.73
CA CYS A 141 -7.13 0.56 -0.62
C CYS A 141 -6.72 1.29 0.64
N ARG A 142 -7.47 1.12 1.72
CA ARG A 142 -7.08 1.64 3.03
C ARG A 142 -7.32 0.61 4.12
N LEU A 143 -6.36 0.50 5.04
CA LEU A 143 -6.56 -0.28 6.25
C LEU A 143 -7.49 0.49 7.21
N SER A 144 -8.55 -0.18 7.63
CA SER A 144 -9.47 0.31 8.65
C SER A 144 -8.96 -0.03 10.04
N PRO A 145 -9.37 0.71 11.09
CA PRO A 145 -8.97 0.42 12.48
C PRO A 145 -9.31 -0.99 12.96
N ASP A 146 -10.33 -1.63 12.37
CA ASP A 146 -10.73 -3.01 12.69
C ASP A 146 -9.89 -4.08 11.96
N GLY A 147 -8.83 -3.67 11.24
CA GLY A 147 -7.97 -4.55 10.46
C GLY A 147 -8.56 -5.00 9.11
N SER A 148 -9.75 -4.52 8.74
CA SER A 148 -10.29 -4.75 7.40
C SER A 148 -9.71 -3.77 6.40
N ILE A 149 -9.54 -4.21 5.16
CA ILE A 149 -9.12 -3.35 4.05
C ILE A 149 -10.38 -2.89 3.33
N LEU A 150 -10.59 -1.57 3.31
CA LEU A 150 -11.59 -0.92 2.48
C LEU A 150 -11.03 -0.80 1.07
N LEU A 151 -11.65 -1.52 0.15
CA LEU A 151 -11.41 -1.45 -1.27
C LEU A 151 -12.53 -0.65 -1.91
N ILE A 152 -12.16 0.44 -2.60
CA ILE A 152 -13.07 1.30 -3.36
C ILE A 152 -12.88 1.00 -4.84
N GLN A 153 -13.97 0.66 -5.53
CA GLN A 153 -14.01 0.32 -6.96
C GLN A 153 -15.20 1.01 -7.64
N ALA A 154 -15.21 1.04 -8.98
CA ALA A 154 -16.42 1.38 -9.72
C ALA A 154 -17.50 0.30 -9.47
N ASP A 155 -18.77 0.66 -9.62
CA ASP A 155 -19.85 -0.31 -9.53
C ASP A 155 -19.68 -1.39 -10.62
N PRO A 156 -19.61 -2.68 -10.26
CA PRO A 156 -19.37 -3.75 -11.24
C PRO A 156 -20.52 -3.94 -12.24
N ASN A 157 -21.69 -3.34 -12.00
CA ASN A 157 -22.84 -3.36 -12.91
C ASN A 157 -22.94 -2.09 -13.77
N GLY A 158 -21.93 -1.22 -13.74
CA GLY A 158 -21.89 0.01 -14.53
C GLY A 158 -22.87 1.10 -14.08
N GLN A 159 -23.37 1.01 -12.84
CA GLN A 159 -24.21 2.06 -12.27
C GLN A 159 -23.38 3.26 -11.84
N GLU A 160 -23.98 4.45 -11.85
CA GLU A 160 -23.35 5.65 -11.32
C GLU A 160 -23.09 5.48 -9.82
N GLY A 161 -21.81 5.50 -9.41
CA GLY A 161 -21.41 5.36 -8.01
C GLY A 161 -20.11 4.60 -7.79
N ILE A 162 -19.86 4.21 -6.54
CA ILE A 162 -18.71 3.41 -6.11
C ILE A 162 -19.17 2.16 -5.36
N TYR A 163 -18.46 1.05 -5.56
CA TYR A 163 -18.61 -0.16 -4.78
C TYR A 163 -17.57 -0.20 -3.66
N LEU A 164 -18.02 -0.36 -2.42
CA LEU A 164 -17.17 -0.49 -1.24
C LEU A 164 -17.13 -1.95 -0.78
N LYS A 165 -15.95 -2.56 -0.82
CA LYS A 165 -15.73 -3.93 -0.35
C LYS A 165 -14.82 -3.91 0.88
N ARG A 166 -15.24 -4.61 1.94
CA ARG A 166 -14.37 -4.91 3.09
C ARG A 166 -13.70 -6.26 2.88
N LEU A 167 -12.38 -6.27 2.92
CA LEU A 167 -11.56 -7.48 2.83
C LEU A 167 -10.91 -7.75 4.19
N LYS A 168 -10.85 -9.02 4.60
CA LYS A 168 -10.03 -9.47 5.72
C LYS A 168 -8.94 -10.40 5.21
N LEU A 169 -7.76 -10.31 5.83
CA LEU A 169 -6.62 -11.19 5.62
C LEU A 169 -6.45 -12.05 6.87
N GLU A 170 -6.98 -13.27 6.80
CA GLU A 170 -6.82 -14.26 7.86
C GLU A 170 -5.47 -14.97 7.69
N SER A 171 -4.75 -15.21 8.78
CA SER A 171 -3.47 -15.92 8.74
C SER A 171 -3.66 -17.32 8.18
N THR A 172 -2.80 -17.72 7.25
CA THR A 172 -2.84 -19.07 6.66
C THR A 172 -2.03 -20.10 7.45
N GLN A 173 -1.29 -19.67 8.47
CA GLN A 173 -0.58 -20.56 9.40
C GLN A 173 -1.34 -20.69 10.73
N PRO A 174 -1.60 -21.92 11.22
CA PRO A 174 -2.07 -22.10 12.59
C PRO A 174 -0.98 -21.59 13.54
N GLY A 175 -1.35 -20.74 14.49
CA GLY A 175 -0.44 -20.26 15.51
C GLY A 175 0.22 -21.44 16.22
N ALA A 176 1.53 -21.41 16.38
CA ALA A 176 2.24 -22.35 17.24
C ALA A 176 1.70 -22.17 18.66
N GLY A 177 0.87 -23.12 19.10
CA GLY A 177 0.46 -23.28 20.49
C GLY A 177 1.54 -23.94 21.33
#